data_AF-A0A975CLF8-F1
#
_entry.id   AF-A0A975CLF8-F1
#
_cell.length_a   1.000
_cell.length_b   1.000
_cell.length_c   1.000
_cell.angle_alpha   90.00
_cell.angle_beta   90.00
_cell.angle_gamma   90.00
#
_symmetry.space_group_name_H-M   'P 1'
#
loop_
_entity.id
_entity.type
_entity.pdbx_description
1 polymer ?
#
loop_
_entity_poly.entity_id
_entity_poly.type
_entity_poly.pdbx_seq_one_letter_code
_entity_poly.pdbx_strand_id
1 'polypeptide(L)'
;MNWNNFEFHNPEFLWLLILVPLLAVWYFFMRKKDAAVLTIPSVKGFKVESSFLSKLKPLLYLLRLFALAAIIVALARPRNISVSKKTKTNRGIDIVMAIDVSASMLARDLKPNRLEALKKVAINFVDKRPNDRIGIVVYAGESFTQTPITSDKSIVKRTISELKWGQLEGGTAIGMGLGSGVNRLKESKAKSKVIILLTDGVNNSGNIDPRTATELAKELKIKVYTIGIGTNGMADFPWSKDPRTGKLNFRKQQVEIDEALLKDIALETEGKYFRATNNSSLKEIYDEIDTLEKTKIEEFKYYNYQEKFRIFVFFALGLLVLEFLLRNTLFKSFI
;
A
#
# COMPACT_ATOMS: atom_id res chain seq x y z
N MET A 1 21.32 -10.71 -16.07
CA MET A 1 21.07 -9.31 -16.48
C MET A 1 19.61 -9.24 -16.90
N ASN A 2 18.70 -8.68 -16.09
CA ASN A 2 17.27 -8.64 -16.43
C ASN A 2 17.03 -7.54 -17.46
N TRP A 3 16.46 -7.88 -18.62
CA TRP A 3 16.19 -6.98 -19.75
C TRP A 3 14.70 -6.61 -19.88
N ASN A 4 13.90 -6.88 -18.85
CA ASN A 4 12.43 -6.84 -18.95
C ASN A 4 11.82 -5.43 -19.13
N ASN A 5 12.59 -4.33 -18.98
CA ASN A 5 12.13 -2.95 -19.19
C ASN A 5 13.27 -2.08 -19.74
N PHE A 6 13.58 -2.25 -21.02
CA PHE A 6 14.70 -1.60 -21.71
C PHE A 6 14.25 -0.37 -22.49
N GLU A 7 14.96 0.75 -22.32
CA GLU A 7 14.72 2.00 -23.06
C GLU A 7 16.06 2.62 -23.46
N PHE A 8 16.11 3.27 -24.62
CA PHE A 8 17.20 4.18 -24.98
C PHE A 8 16.83 5.59 -24.52
N HIS A 9 17.69 6.22 -23.73
CA HIS A 9 17.42 7.59 -23.28
C HIS A 9 17.42 8.58 -24.45
N ASN A 10 18.34 8.40 -25.41
CA ASN A 10 18.51 9.27 -26.57
C ASN A 10 18.52 8.42 -27.85
N PRO A 11 17.36 7.95 -28.33
CA PRO A 11 17.29 7.09 -29.51
C PRO A 11 17.77 7.79 -30.80
N GLU A 12 17.81 9.13 -30.82
CA GLU A 12 18.27 9.92 -31.97
C GLU A 12 19.71 9.60 -32.38
N PHE A 13 20.58 9.21 -31.45
CA PHE A 13 21.95 8.83 -31.79
C PHE A 13 22.04 7.53 -32.61
N LEU A 14 21.00 6.69 -32.61
CA LEU A 14 20.99 5.46 -33.42
C LEU A 14 20.95 5.77 -34.92
N TRP A 15 20.51 6.96 -35.34
CA TRP A 15 20.59 7.37 -36.75
C TRP A 15 22.04 7.46 -37.25
N LEU A 16 23.01 7.74 -36.36
CA LEU A 16 24.44 7.73 -36.72
C LEU A 16 24.93 6.34 -37.13
N LEU A 17 24.21 5.26 -36.81
CA LEU A 17 24.56 3.92 -37.22
C LEU A 17 24.53 3.77 -38.76
N ILE A 18 23.76 4.60 -39.47
CA ILE A 18 23.76 4.69 -40.94
C ILE A 18 25.13 5.13 -41.49
N LEU A 19 25.93 5.84 -40.71
CA LEU A 19 27.28 6.23 -41.11
C LEU A 19 28.23 5.02 -41.21
N VAL A 20 27.98 3.95 -40.44
CA VAL A 20 28.81 2.74 -40.42
C VAL A 20 28.84 2.02 -41.79
N PRO A 21 27.71 1.69 -42.43
CA PRO A 21 27.73 1.09 -43.78
C PRO A 21 28.25 2.07 -44.84
N LEU A 22 28.01 3.37 -44.69
CA LEU A 22 28.52 4.38 -45.63
C LEU A 22 30.06 4.43 -45.61
N LEU A 23 30.67 4.42 -44.42
CA LEU A 23 32.12 4.30 -44.26
C LEU A 23 32.62 2.95 -44.79
N ALA A 24 31.92 1.85 -44.51
CA ALA A 24 32.30 0.53 -45.00
C ALA A 24 32.37 0.46 -46.53
N VAL A 25 31.37 1.03 -47.20
CA VAL A 25 31.30 1.13 -48.67
C VAL A 25 32.41 2.05 -49.19
N TRP A 26 32.59 3.23 -48.59
CA TRP A 26 33.68 4.15 -48.95
C TRP A 26 35.03 3.45 -48.88
N TYR A 27 35.32 2.77 -47.77
CA TYR A 27 36.58 2.05 -47.60
C TYR A 27 36.75 0.93 -48.63
N PHE A 28 35.69 0.19 -48.95
CA PHE A 28 35.77 -0.84 -49.98
C PHE A 28 36.21 -0.27 -51.35
N PHE A 29 35.71 0.92 -51.71
CA PHE A 29 36.11 1.61 -52.94
C PHE A 29 37.51 2.25 -52.86
N MET A 30 37.88 2.84 -51.72
CA MET A 30 39.16 3.55 -51.54
C MET A 30 40.34 2.63 -51.22
N ARG A 31 40.10 1.40 -50.76
CA ARG A 31 41.16 0.44 -50.39
C ARG A 31 42.14 0.14 -51.52
N LYS A 32 41.72 0.29 -52.79
CA LYS A 32 42.60 0.11 -53.96
C LYS A 32 43.48 1.33 -54.25
N LYS A 33 43.16 2.51 -53.69
CA LYS A 33 43.86 3.79 -53.91
C LYS A 33 44.84 4.13 -52.78
N ASP A 34 44.57 3.70 -51.56
CA ASP A 34 45.41 3.98 -50.36
C ASP A 34 46.63 3.05 -50.19
N ALA A 35 46.97 2.27 -51.21
CA ALA A 35 48.20 1.49 -51.19
C ALA A 35 49.37 2.42 -51.55
N ALA A 36 50.34 2.59 -50.64
CA ALA A 36 51.58 3.29 -50.94
C ALA A 36 52.27 2.59 -52.13
N VAL A 37 52.24 3.23 -53.30
CA VAL A 37 52.89 2.72 -54.50
C VAL A 37 54.32 3.22 -54.49
N LEU A 38 55.26 2.31 -54.21
CA LEU A 38 56.69 2.56 -54.39
C LEU A 38 57.05 2.24 -55.84
N THR A 39 57.46 3.25 -56.60
CA THR A 39 58.02 3.07 -57.95
C THR A 39 59.48 2.65 -57.84
N ILE A 40 59.78 1.41 -58.20
CA ILE A 40 61.15 0.85 -58.15
C ILE A 40 61.56 0.41 -59.58
N PRO A 41 62.80 0.68 -60.03
CA PRO A 41 63.24 0.40 -61.41
C PRO A 41 63.29 -1.08 -61.81
N SER A 42 63.27 -2.02 -60.87
CA SER A 42 63.28 -3.46 -61.17
C SER A 42 62.60 -4.28 -60.07
N VAL A 43 61.67 -5.15 -60.48
CA VAL A 43 60.93 -6.06 -59.59
C VAL A 43 61.54 -7.47 -59.53
N LYS A 44 62.67 -7.71 -60.21
CA LYS A 44 63.30 -9.04 -60.33
C LYS A 44 63.71 -9.68 -58.98
N GLY A 45 63.89 -8.88 -57.93
CA GLY A 45 64.25 -9.35 -56.57
C GLY A 45 63.08 -9.56 -55.62
N PHE A 46 61.85 -9.18 -55.98
CA PHE A 46 60.68 -9.29 -55.12
C PHE A 46 59.80 -10.46 -55.56
N LYS A 47 59.96 -11.62 -54.90
CA LYS A 47 58.96 -12.70 -54.99
C LYS A 47 57.74 -12.28 -54.15
N VAL A 48 56.60 -12.08 -54.81
CA VAL A 48 55.33 -11.80 -54.13
C VAL A 48 54.80 -13.09 -53.52
N GLU A 49 55.29 -13.44 -52.34
CA GLU A 49 54.61 -14.46 -51.53
C GLU A 49 53.39 -13.81 -50.87
N SER A 50 52.20 -14.29 -51.21
CA SER A 50 50.97 -13.81 -50.59
C SER A 50 50.91 -14.30 -49.14
N SER A 51 51.48 -13.53 -48.22
CA SER A 51 51.37 -13.84 -46.79
C SER A 51 49.89 -13.81 -46.38
N PHE A 52 49.46 -14.84 -45.66
CA PHE A 52 48.10 -14.94 -45.11
C PHE A 52 47.76 -13.73 -44.24
N LEU A 53 48.75 -13.16 -43.55
CA LEU A 53 48.62 -11.93 -42.77
C LEU A 53 48.21 -10.73 -43.65
N SER A 54 48.77 -10.57 -44.85
CA SER A 54 48.41 -9.46 -45.74
C SER A 54 46.93 -9.48 -46.17
N LYS A 55 46.30 -10.67 -46.21
CA LYS A 55 44.86 -10.84 -46.48
C LYS A 55 43.98 -10.46 -45.29
N LEU A 56 44.50 -10.53 -44.05
CA LEU A 56 43.80 -10.18 -42.82
C LEU A 56 43.84 -8.68 -42.47
N LYS A 57 44.60 -7.85 -43.21
CA LYS A 57 44.64 -6.39 -43.02
C LYS A 57 43.25 -5.70 -42.95
N PRO A 58 42.21 -6.11 -43.71
CA PRO A 58 40.86 -5.54 -43.61
C PRO A 58 40.17 -5.79 -42.27
N LEU A 59 40.63 -6.78 -41.51
CA LEU A 59 40.10 -7.09 -40.18
C LEU A 59 40.27 -5.90 -39.23
N LEU A 60 41.39 -5.16 -39.32
CA LEU A 60 41.60 -3.93 -38.55
C LEU A 60 40.53 -2.87 -38.81
N TYR A 61 40.10 -2.77 -40.06
CA TYR A 61 39.04 -1.83 -40.44
C TYR A 61 37.66 -2.30 -39.95
N LEU A 62 37.37 -3.60 -40.02
CA LEU A 62 36.16 -4.17 -39.43
C LEU A 62 36.11 -3.94 -37.91
N LEU A 63 37.22 -4.16 -37.19
CA LEU A 63 37.34 -3.87 -35.76
C LEU A 63 37.04 -2.40 -35.45
N ARG A 64 37.53 -1.48 -36.29
CA ARG A 64 37.22 -0.04 -36.18
C ARG A 64 35.74 0.28 -36.42
N LEU A 65 35.10 -0.36 -37.39
CA LEU A 65 33.66 -0.20 -37.62
C LEU A 65 32.82 -0.74 -36.46
N PHE A 66 33.18 -1.90 -35.90
CA PHE A 66 32.51 -2.45 -34.72
C PHE A 66 32.71 -1.57 -33.48
N ALA A 67 33.91 -1.01 -33.30
CA ALA A 67 34.18 -0.05 -32.23
C ALA A 67 33.31 1.21 -32.39
N LEU A 68 33.20 1.75 -33.61
CA LEU A 68 32.36 2.91 -33.90
C LEU A 68 30.88 2.61 -33.62
N ALA A 69 30.36 1.47 -34.06
CA ALA A 69 28.99 1.04 -33.79
C ALA A 69 28.72 0.90 -32.29
N ALA A 70 29.66 0.33 -31.52
CA ALA A 70 29.55 0.20 -30.07
C ALA A 70 29.55 1.56 -29.35
N ILE A 71 30.33 2.54 -29.83
CA ILE A 71 30.31 3.92 -29.31
C ILE A 71 28.96 4.58 -29.59
N ILE A 72 28.41 4.42 -30.79
CA ILE A 72 27.09 4.98 -31.16
C ILE A 72 25.99 4.41 -30.25
N VAL A 73 26.00 3.09 -30.01
CA VAL A 73 25.04 2.45 -29.08
C VAL A 73 25.26 2.92 -27.64
N ALA A 74 26.50 3.16 -27.21
CA ALA A 74 26.77 3.74 -25.89
C ALA A 74 26.22 5.17 -25.75
N LEU A 75 26.31 6.00 -26.80
CA LEU A 75 25.77 7.37 -26.83
C LEU A 75 24.24 7.40 -26.74
N ALA A 76 23.56 6.41 -27.30
CA ALA A 76 22.12 6.24 -27.16
C ALA A 76 21.67 5.93 -25.71
N ARG A 77 22.63 5.70 -24.79
CA ARG A 77 22.43 5.43 -23.36
C ARG A 77 21.34 4.38 -23.09
N PRO A 78 21.64 3.10 -23.37
CA PRO A 78 20.75 2.00 -23.01
C PRO A 78 20.58 1.98 -21.48
N ARG A 79 19.33 2.04 -21.02
CA ARG A 79 18.99 2.03 -19.60
C ARG A 79 17.88 1.02 -19.31
N ASN A 80 17.94 0.43 -18.12
CA ASN A 80 16.83 -0.35 -17.57
C ASN A 80 16.07 0.49 -16.55
N ILE A 81 14.75 0.50 -16.68
CA ILE A 81 13.86 1.18 -15.74
C ILE A 81 13.36 0.15 -14.74
N SER A 82 13.75 0.32 -13.49
CA SER A 82 13.13 -0.40 -12.38
C SER A 82 12.22 0.56 -11.62
N VAL A 83 10.94 0.23 -11.56
CA VAL A 83 9.97 1.00 -10.79
C VAL A 83 9.95 0.42 -9.37
N SER A 84 10.49 1.16 -8.41
CA SER A 84 10.34 0.82 -7.00
C SER A 84 9.17 1.60 -6.43
N LYS A 85 8.07 0.89 -6.15
CA LYS A 85 6.96 1.47 -5.39
C LYS A 85 7.34 1.44 -3.91
N LYS A 86 7.66 2.59 -3.33
CA LYS A 86 7.68 2.73 -1.87
C LYS A 86 6.43 3.50 -1.48
N THR A 87 5.39 2.76 -1.09
CA THR A 87 4.26 3.36 -0.40
C THR A 87 4.80 3.93 0.91
N LYS A 88 4.76 5.25 1.08
CA LYS A 88 4.97 5.85 2.40
C LYS A 88 4.00 5.14 3.33
N THR A 89 4.49 4.59 4.44
CA THR A 89 3.69 3.84 5.41
C THR A 89 2.33 4.51 5.56
N ASN A 90 1.28 3.81 5.11
CA ASN A 90 -0.10 4.24 5.26
C ASN A 90 -0.29 4.57 6.73
N ARG A 91 -0.33 5.87 7.08
CA ARG A 91 -0.82 6.26 8.39
C ARG A 91 -2.33 6.07 8.31
N GLY A 92 -2.74 4.83 8.49
CA GLY A 92 -4.14 4.52 8.74
C GLY A 92 -4.63 5.31 9.94
N ILE A 93 -5.94 5.33 10.09
CA ILE A 93 -6.56 6.01 11.22
C ILE A 93 -6.55 5.10 12.45
N ASP A 94 -6.68 5.71 13.62
CA ASP A 94 -6.91 4.95 14.85
C ASP A 94 -8.40 4.95 15.17
N ILE A 95 -8.96 3.75 15.30
CA ILE A 95 -10.37 3.52 15.57
C ILE A 95 -10.50 2.80 16.89
N VAL A 96 -11.39 3.24 17.77
CA VAL A 96 -11.84 2.45 18.91
C VAL A 96 -13.32 2.14 18.74
N MET A 97 -13.66 0.85 18.73
CA MET A 97 -15.05 0.41 18.79
C MET A 97 -15.44 0.24 20.26
N ALA A 98 -16.32 1.11 20.75
CA ALA A 98 -16.93 1.02 22.08
C ALA A 98 -18.27 0.28 21.95
N ILE A 99 -18.28 -0.99 22.36
CA ILE A 99 -19.39 -1.92 22.13
C ILE A 99 -20.14 -2.15 23.44
N ASP A 100 -21.45 -1.88 23.43
CA ASP A 100 -22.35 -2.27 24.52
C ASP A 100 -22.49 -3.81 24.56
N VAL A 101 -22.32 -4.40 25.74
CA VAL A 101 -22.49 -5.85 26.02
C VAL A 101 -23.51 -6.11 27.13
N SER A 102 -24.34 -5.11 27.43
CA SER A 102 -25.44 -5.21 28.39
C SER A 102 -26.52 -6.21 27.94
N ALA A 103 -27.47 -6.50 28.83
CA ALA A 103 -28.51 -7.50 28.57
C ALA A 103 -29.43 -7.13 27.40
N SER A 104 -29.61 -5.84 27.12
CA SER A 104 -30.41 -5.34 25.99
C SER A 104 -29.86 -5.80 24.64
N MET A 105 -28.53 -5.95 24.53
CA MET A 105 -27.87 -6.40 23.30
C MET A 105 -28.15 -7.86 22.92
N LEU A 106 -28.83 -8.62 23.80
CA LEU A 106 -29.36 -9.95 23.49
C LEU A 106 -30.76 -9.92 22.87
N ALA A 107 -31.37 -8.74 22.70
CA ALA A 107 -32.66 -8.59 22.04
C ALA A 107 -32.63 -9.13 20.61
N ARG A 108 -33.76 -9.69 20.16
CA ARG A 108 -33.89 -10.46 18.90
C ARG A 108 -34.56 -9.73 17.76
N ASP A 109 -34.57 -8.40 17.81
CA ASP A 109 -35.06 -7.54 16.73
C ASP A 109 -34.09 -7.49 15.54
N LEU A 110 -32.79 -7.62 15.79
CA LEU A 110 -31.81 -8.03 14.79
C LEU A 110 -31.55 -9.54 14.88
N LYS A 111 -31.24 -10.18 13.75
CA LYS A 111 -31.05 -11.65 13.70
C LYS A 111 -29.55 -12.02 13.75
N PRO A 112 -29.15 -13.00 14.58
CA PRO A 112 -29.96 -13.76 15.55
C PRO A 112 -30.27 -12.99 16.85
N ASN A 113 -29.41 -12.04 17.23
CA ASN A 113 -29.63 -10.98 18.22
C ASN A 113 -28.76 -9.77 17.86
N ARG A 114 -28.93 -8.64 18.54
CA ARG A 114 -28.17 -7.39 18.27
C ARG A 114 -26.65 -7.60 18.36
N LEU A 115 -26.15 -8.24 19.43
CA LEU A 115 -24.72 -8.48 19.64
C LEU A 115 -24.10 -9.34 18.53
N GLU A 116 -24.74 -10.46 18.18
CA GLU A 116 -24.26 -11.37 17.13
C GLU A 116 -24.35 -10.75 15.74
N ALA A 117 -25.38 -9.94 15.47
CA ALA A 117 -25.48 -9.16 14.25
C ALA A 117 -24.32 -8.14 14.16
N LEU A 118 -24.07 -7.44 15.27
CA LEU A 118 -22.97 -6.48 15.39
C LEU A 118 -21.61 -7.14 15.16
N LYS A 119 -21.33 -8.28 15.78
CA LYS A 119 -20.05 -9.00 15.59
C LYS A 119 -19.75 -9.26 14.13
N LYS A 120 -20.73 -9.74 13.36
CA LYS A 120 -20.57 -10.02 11.93
C LYS A 120 -20.22 -8.76 11.14
N VAL A 121 -20.93 -7.67 11.39
CA VAL A 121 -20.69 -6.40 10.68
C VAL A 121 -19.35 -5.79 11.10
N ALA A 122 -19.02 -5.80 12.39
CA ALA A 122 -17.76 -5.29 12.91
C ALA A 122 -16.55 -6.07 12.37
N ILE A 123 -16.62 -7.40 12.25
CA ILE A 123 -15.56 -8.22 11.63
C ILE A 123 -15.36 -7.82 10.17
N ASN A 124 -16.44 -7.67 9.39
CA ASN A 124 -16.36 -7.23 7.99
C ASN A 124 -15.76 -5.82 7.87
N PHE A 125 -16.09 -4.92 8.81
CA PHE A 125 -15.50 -3.58 8.87
C PHE A 125 -13.99 -3.63 9.14
N VAL A 126 -13.55 -4.50 10.04
CA VAL A 126 -12.12 -4.71 10.33
C VAL A 126 -11.37 -5.25 9.11
N ASP A 127 -11.98 -6.17 8.35
CA ASP A 127 -11.37 -6.78 7.15
C ASP A 127 -11.17 -5.77 6.00
N LYS A 128 -12.06 -4.78 5.87
CA LYS A 128 -11.94 -3.72 4.85
C LYS A 128 -10.81 -2.72 5.12
N ARG A 129 -10.19 -2.76 6.30
CA ARG A 129 -9.26 -1.73 6.80
C ARG A 129 -7.88 -2.28 7.11
N PRO A 130 -7.10 -2.75 6.12
CA PRO A 130 -5.81 -3.42 6.36
C PRO A 130 -4.75 -2.52 7.01
N ASN A 131 -4.84 -1.20 6.85
CA ASN A 131 -3.81 -0.26 7.32
C ASN A 131 -4.17 0.47 8.63
N ASP A 132 -5.43 0.42 9.05
CA ASP A 132 -5.89 1.15 10.23
C ASP A 132 -5.54 0.40 11.51
N ARG A 133 -5.41 1.10 12.63
CA ARG A 133 -5.26 0.45 13.92
C ARG A 133 -6.59 0.48 14.65
N ILE A 134 -6.99 -0.65 15.21
CA ILE A 134 -8.32 -0.82 15.79
C ILE A 134 -8.16 -1.32 17.22
N GLY A 135 -8.82 -0.63 18.15
CA GLY A 135 -8.99 -1.06 19.54
C GLY A 135 -10.44 -1.43 19.82
N ILE A 136 -10.65 -2.27 20.82
CA ILE A 136 -11.98 -2.69 21.27
C ILE A 136 -12.13 -2.33 22.74
N VAL A 137 -13.14 -1.54 23.03
CA VAL A 137 -13.64 -1.27 24.37
C VAL A 137 -15.02 -1.89 24.45
N VAL A 138 -15.31 -2.56 25.56
CA VAL A 138 -16.66 -3.05 25.83
C VAL A 138 -17.16 -2.45 27.13
N TYR A 139 -18.46 -2.22 27.19
CA TYR A 139 -19.07 -1.62 28.36
C TYR A 139 -20.49 -2.13 28.59
N ALA A 140 -20.92 -2.07 29.84
CA ALA A 140 -22.25 -2.32 30.35
C ALA A 140 -22.43 -1.37 31.54
N GLY A 141 -22.62 -1.83 32.79
CA GLY A 141 -22.59 -0.95 33.98
C GLY A 141 -21.20 -0.34 34.25
N GLU A 142 -20.16 -1.01 33.77
CA GLU A 142 -18.76 -0.61 33.82
C GLU A 142 -18.13 -0.70 32.41
N SER A 143 -16.86 -0.31 32.25
CA SER A 143 -16.18 -0.34 30.94
C SER A 143 -14.75 -0.86 31.05
N PHE A 144 -14.32 -1.65 30.07
CA PHE A 144 -12.93 -2.11 29.99
C PHE A 144 -12.42 -2.24 28.55
N THR A 145 -11.11 -2.14 28.41
CA THR A 145 -10.44 -2.33 27.12
C THR A 145 -10.16 -3.82 26.91
N GLN A 146 -10.82 -4.42 25.93
CA GLN A 146 -10.59 -5.81 25.51
C GLN A 146 -9.33 -5.94 24.65
N THR A 147 -9.07 -4.95 23.80
CA THR A 147 -7.88 -4.95 22.94
C THR A 147 -7.38 -3.52 22.79
N PRO A 148 -6.13 -3.24 23.18
CA PRO A 148 -5.47 -1.99 22.85
C PRO A 148 -5.44 -1.74 21.35
N ILE A 149 -5.26 -0.49 20.93
CA ILE A 149 -5.20 -0.14 19.51
C ILE A 149 -4.04 -0.88 18.84
N THR A 150 -4.36 -1.75 17.87
CA THR A 150 -3.37 -2.59 17.19
C THR A 150 -3.64 -2.65 15.68
N SER A 151 -2.59 -2.87 14.89
CA SER A 151 -2.69 -3.19 13.47
C SER A 151 -2.99 -4.67 13.21
N ASP A 152 -2.86 -5.54 14.22
CA ASP A 152 -3.11 -6.97 14.09
C ASP A 152 -4.61 -7.27 14.05
N LYS A 153 -5.11 -7.51 12.83
CA LYS A 153 -6.53 -7.80 12.57
C LYS A 153 -6.98 -9.15 13.11
N SER A 154 -6.06 -10.11 13.25
CA SER A 154 -6.40 -11.43 13.75
C SER A 154 -6.81 -11.37 15.22
N ILE A 155 -6.12 -10.55 16.02
CA ILE A 155 -6.43 -10.31 17.43
C ILE A 155 -7.79 -9.61 17.54
N VAL A 156 -7.97 -8.50 16.82
CA VAL A 156 -9.22 -7.72 16.84
C VAL A 156 -10.43 -8.60 16.47
N LYS A 157 -10.34 -9.38 15.37
CA LYS A 157 -11.44 -10.26 14.94
C LYS A 157 -11.76 -11.36 15.93
N ARG A 158 -10.73 -11.98 16.52
CA ARG A 158 -10.91 -13.00 17.56
C ARG A 158 -11.62 -12.40 18.77
N THR A 159 -11.16 -11.24 19.26
CA THR A 159 -11.78 -10.55 20.38
C THR A 159 -13.24 -10.22 20.12
N ILE A 160 -13.59 -9.67 18.94
CA ILE A 160 -14.99 -9.41 18.56
C ILE A 160 -15.81 -10.72 18.62
N SER A 161 -15.27 -11.81 18.08
CA SER A 161 -15.96 -13.10 18.03
C SER A 161 -16.23 -13.66 19.43
N GLU A 162 -15.32 -13.43 20.37
CA GLU A 162 -15.36 -13.90 21.75
C GLU A 162 -16.21 -13.03 22.70
N LEU A 163 -16.68 -11.85 22.26
CA LEU A 163 -17.52 -11.00 23.10
C LEU A 163 -18.77 -11.74 23.56
N LYS A 164 -19.05 -11.73 24.85
CA LYS A 164 -20.22 -12.41 25.41
C LYS A 164 -20.90 -11.50 26.43
N TRP A 165 -22.22 -11.57 26.45
CA TRP A 165 -22.98 -11.02 27.56
C TRP A 165 -22.59 -11.68 28.88
N GLY A 166 -22.70 -10.93 29.99
CA GLY A 166 -22.43 -11.42 31.34
C GLY A 166 -20.96 -11.40 31.74
N GLN A 167 -20.10 -10.73 30.96
CA GLN A 167 -18.71 -10.46 31.32
C GLN A 167 -18.56 -9.27 32.28
N LEU A 168 -19.58 -8.42 32.37
CA LEU A 168 -19.59 -7.19 33.14
C LEU A 168 -20.82 -7.10 34.03
N GLU A 169 -20.73 -6.23 35.04
CA GLU A 169 -21.91 -5.80 35.79
C GLU A 169 -22.99 -5.22 34.86
N GLY A 170 -24.25 -5.48 35.21
CA GLY A 170 -25.41 -5.04 34.44
C GLY A 170 -25.56 -3.51 34.40
N GLY A 171 -26.38 -3.04 33.46
CA GLY A 171 -26.59 -1.61 33.21
C GLY A 171 -25.94 -1.16 31.90
N THR A 172 -26.07 0.13 31.60
CA THR A 172 -25.58 0.78 30.39
C THR A 172 -24.95 2.12 30.79
N ALA A 173 -23.62 2.16 30.82
CA ALA A 173 -22.78 3.29 31.20
C ALA A 173 -22.06 3.86 29.97
N ILE A 174 -22.79 4.66 29.20
CA ILE A 174 -22.31 5.26 27.95
C ILE A 174 -21.09 6.15 28.19
N GLY A 175 -21.12 6.96 29.26
CA GLY A 175 -20.01 7.85 29.61
C GLY A 175 -18.73 7.10 29.96
N MET A 176 -18.83 5.95 30.63
CA MET A 176 -17.70 5.07 30.93
C MET A 176 -17.12 4.46 29.65
N GLY A 177 -17.98 3.93 28.77
CA GLY A 177 -17.57 3.37 27.48
C GLY A 177 -16.85 4.40 26.59
N LEU A 178 -17.44 5.59 26.47
CA LEU A 178 -16.86 6.70 25.71
C LEU A 178 -15.54 7.17 26.35
N GLY A 179 -15.51 7.39 27.66
CA GLY A 179 -14.31 7.82 28.39
C GLY A 179 -13.15 6.82 28.27
N SER A 180 -13.44 5.52 28.35
CA SER A 180 -12.46 4.47 28.09
C SER A 180 -11.92 4.53 26.66
N GLY A 181 -12.78 4.74 25.67
CA GLY A 181 -12.37 4.92 24.27
C GLY A 181 -11.48 6.15 24.06
N VAL A 182 -11.86 7.29 24.66
CA VAL A 182 -11.07 8.53 24.65
C VAL A 182 -9.69 8.29 25.27
N ASN A 183 -9.65 7.63 26.43
CA ASN A 183 -8.41 7.31 27.13
C ASN A 183 -7.50 6.37 26.32
N ARG A 184 -8.04 5.52 25.43
CA ARG A 184 -7.24 4.70 24.51
C ARG A 184 -6.66 5.51 23.35
N LEU A 185 -7.35 6.55 22.89
CA LEU A 185 -6.93 7.39 21.77
C LEU A 185 -6.11 8.61 22.17
N LYS A 186 -6.10 9.00 23.46
CA LYS A 186 -5.44 10.22 23.94
C LYS A 186 -3.95 10.30 23.56
N GLU A 187 -3.23 9.18 23.61
CA GLU A 187 -1.78 9.10 23.32
C GLU A 187 -1.49 8.75 21.85
N SER A 188 -2.53 8.59 21.02
CA SER A 188 -2.35 8.26 19.62
C SER A 188 -1.74 9.44 18.84
N LYS A 189 -0.71 9.13 18.06
CA LYS A 189 -0.06 10.04 17.11
C LYS A 189 -0.71 10.02 15.71
N ALA A 190 -1.83 9.30 15.53
CA ALA A 190 -2.54 9.25 14.27
C ALA A 190 -3.15 10.61 13.92
N LYS A 191 -3.23 10.94 12.63
CA LYS A 191 -3.81 12.20 12.15
C LYS A 191 -5.34 12.25 12.34
N SER A 192 -6.02 11.12 12.13
CA SER A 192 -7.45 10.96 12.41
C SER A 192 -7.62 9.93 13.53
N LYS A 193 -8.51 10.26 14.48
CA LYS A 193 -8.83 9.46 15.66
C LYS A 193 -10.34 9.39 15.76
N VAL A 194 -10.87 8.18 15.83
CA VAL A 194 -12.31 7.93 15.71
C VAL A 194 -12.76 6.95 16.78
N ILE A 195 -13.86 7.25 17.43
CA ILE A 195 -14.60 6.31 18.28
C ILE A 195 -15.90 5.96 17.56
N ILE A 196 -16.18 4.67 17.45
CA ILE A 196 -17.49 4.16 17.03
C ILE A 196 -18.16 3.66 18.30
N LEU A 197 -19.11 4.44 18.80
CA LEU A 197 -19.88 4.14 20.01
C LEU A 197 -21.18 3.44 19.60
N LEU A 198 -21.35 2.21 20.05
CA LEU A 198 -22.53 1.41 19.79
C LEU A 198 -23.31 1.21 21.08
N THR A 199 -24.59 1.55 21.06
CA THR A 199 -25.51 1.33 22.18
C THR A 199 -26.90 1.04 21.66
N ASP A 200 -27.70 0.40 22.50
CA ASP A 200 -29.07 0.04 22.21
C ASP A 200 -30.06 0.46 23.31
N GLY A 201 -29.59 1.32 24.22
CA GLY A 201 -30.31 1.71 25.43
C GLY A 201 -30.08 3.16 25.87
N VAL A 202 -30.49 3.43 27.10
CA VAL A 202 -30.36 4.73 27.78
C VAL A 202 -29.27 4.61 28.82
N ASN A 203 -28.47 5.68 29.01
CA ASN A 203 -27.49 5.72 30.08
C ASN A 203 -28.18 5.66 31.45
N ASN A 204 -28.02 4.55 32.16
CA ASN A 204 -28.71 4.29 33.43
C ASN A 204 -27.75 3.90 34.57
N SER A 205 -26.45 3.89 34.30
CA SER A 205 -25.40 3.47 35.24
C SER A 205 -24.08 4.18 34.92
N GLY A 206 -23.10 4.00 35.81
CA GLY A 206 -21.74 4.52 35.63
C GLY A 206 -21.49 5.85 36.35
N ASN A 207 -20.20 6.12 36.59
CA ASN A 207 -19.74 7.25 37.41
C ASN A 207 -19.31 8.47 36.56
N ILE A 208 -19.36 8.35 35.23
CA ILE A 208 -18.97 9.41 34.29
C ILE A 208 -20.20 9.80 33.49
N ASP A 209 -20.51 11.10 33.50
CA ASP A 209 -21.57 11.65 32.67
C ASP A 209 -21.16 11.59 31.18
N PRO A 210 -22.06 11.13 30.27
CA PRO A 210 -21.78 11.08 28.84
C PRO A 210 -21.37 12.43 28.22
N ARG A 211 -21.91 13.56 28.69
CA ARG A 211 -21.55 14.90 28.22
C ARG A 211 -20.11 15.25 28.61
N THR A 212 -19.69 14.95 29.84
CA THR A 212 -18.28 15.14 30.25
C THR A 212 -17.31 14.31 29.40
N ALA A 213 -17.66 13.07 29.08
CA ALA A 213 -16.83 12.24 28.20
C ALA A 213 -16.78 12.80 26.75
N THR A 214 -17.84 13.46 26.32
CA THR A 214 -17.95 14.13 25.00
C THR A 214 -17.07 15.37 24.93
N GLU A 215 -17.07 16.20 25.98
CA GLU A 215 -16.18 17.36 26.09
C GLU A 215 -14.70 16.96 25.99
N LEU A 216 -14.31 15.89 26.70
CA LEU A 216 -12.95 15.33 26.61
C LEU A 216 -12.62 14.83 25.20
N ALA A 217 -13.56 14.16 24.52
CA ALA A 217 -13.36 13.70 23.15
C ALA A 217 -13.15 14.88 22.20
N LYS A 218 -13.94 15.94 22.36
CA LYS A 218 -13.85 17.19 21.58
C LYS A 218 -12.51 17.90 21.79
N GLU A 219 -12.08 18.07 23.04
CA GLU A 219 -10.79 18.71 23.36
C GLU A 219 -9.61 17.95 22.73
N LEU A 220 -9.68 16.62 22.75
CA LEU A 220 -8.67 15.75 22.15
C LEU A 220 -8.81 15.57 20.63
N LYS A 221 -9.78 16.25 19.98
CA LYS A 221 -10.09 16.15 18.55
C LYS A 221 -10.32 14.70 18.10
N ILE A 222 -11.12 13.97 18.88
CA ILE A 222 -11.54 12.61 18.59
C ILE A 222 -12.99 12.67 18.10
N LYS A 223 -13.24 12.19 16.89
CA LYS A 223 -14.60 12.13 16.35
C LYS A 223 -15.35 10.95 16.92
N VAL A 224 -16.61 11.14 17.30
CA VAL A 224 -17.45 10.06 17.83
C VAL A 224 -18.62 9.80 16.88
N TYR A 225 -18.62 8.64 16.23
CA TYR A 225 -19.78 8.14 15.49
C TYR A 225 -20.63 7.31 16.44
N THR A 226 -21.88 7.71 16.63
CA THR A 226 -22.82 7.03 17.51
C THR A 226 -23.79 6.18 16.69
N ILE A 227 -23.93 4.91 17.06
CA ILE A 227 -24.82 3.97 16.39
C ILE A 227 -25.83 3.45 17.42
N GLY A 228 -27.08 3.90 17.28
CA GLY A 228 -28.21 3.36 18.02
C GLY A 228 -28.74 2.09 17.37
N ILE A 229 -28.61 0.94 18.03
CA ILE A 229 -29.08 -0.35 17.50
C ILE A 229 -30.45 -0.68 18.07
N GLY A 230 -31.46 -0.77 17.20
CA GLY A 230 -32.77 -1.25 17.63
C GLY A 230 -33.90 -0.83 16.70
N THR A 231 -34.88 -1.71 16.56
CA THR A 231 -36.14 -1.41 15.86
C THR A 231 -36.99 -0.38 16.62
N ASN A 232 -37.90 0.29 15.91
CA ASN A 232 -38.90 1.15 16.53
C ASN A 232 -40.07 0.27 17.00
N GLY A 233 -40.32 0.20 18.30
CA GLY A 233 -41.43 -0.56 18.88
C GLY A 233 -41.00 -1.61 19.89
N MET A 234 -41.62 -2.78 19.83
CA MET A 234 -41.42 -3.87 20.79
C MET A 234 -40.41 -4.90 20.26
N ALA A 235 -39.46 -5.28 21.09
CA ALA A 235 -38.53 -6.37 20.81
C ALA A 235 -38.57 -7.43 21.92
N ASP A 236 -38.14 -8.65 21.60
CA ASP A 236 -37.99 -9.72 22.58
C ASP A 236 -36.69 -9.50 23.37
N PHE A 237 -36.81 -9.07 24.62
CA PHE A 237 -35.70 -8.84 25.56
C PHE A 237 -35.57 -10.01 26.55
N PRO A 238 -34.34 -10.38 26.97
CA PRO A 238 -34.17 -11.33 28.05
C PRO A 238 -34.63 -10.71 29.37
N TRP A 239 -35.53 -11.37 30.10
CA TRP A 239 -36.05 -10.87 31.38
C TRP A 239 -35.72 -11.78 32.57
N SER A 240 -35.44 -13.05 32.31
CA SER A 240 -35.08 -14.01 33.36
C SER A 240 -34.21 -15.12 32.78
N LYS A 241 -33.38 -15.73 33.63
CA LYS A 241 -32.59 -16.91 33.31
C LYS A 241 -33.14 -18.07 34.13
N ASP A 242 -33.56 -19.14 33.47
CA ASP A 242 -34.05 -20.34 34.12
C ASP A 242 -32.94 -20.93 35.02
N PRO A 243 -33.15 -21.04 36.35
CA PRO A 243 -32.15 -21.56 37.28
C PRO A 243 -31.78 -23.03 37.03
N ARG A 244 -32.66 -23.82 36.40
CA ARG A 244 -32.44 -25.26 36.16
C ARG A 244 -31.79 -25.52 34.81
N THR A 245 -32.22 -24.83 33.76
CA THR A 245 -31.75 -25.08 32.39
C THR A 245 -30.71 -24.07 31.92
N GLY A 246 -30.53 -22.96 32.63
CA GLY A 246 -29.64 -21.86 32.25
C GLY A 246 -30.11 -21.08 31.01
N LYS A 247 -31.28 -21.41 30.45
CA LYS A 247 -31.83 -20.75 29.26
C LYS A 247 -32.39 -19.37 29.60
N LEU A 248 -32.24 -18.44 28.67
CA LEU A 248 -32.82 -17.11 28.77
C LEU A 248 -34.29 -17.14 28.33
N ASN A 249 -35.14 -16.59 29.19
CA ASN A 249 -36.54 -16.34 28.91
C ASN A 249 -36.70 -14.93 28.34
N PHE A 250 -37.53 -14.81 27.30
CA PHE A 250 -37.73 -13.56 26.59
C PHE A 250 -39.14 -13.02 26.82
N ARG A 251 -39.26 -11.70 26.89
CA ARG A 251 -40.54 -10.98 26.96
C ARG A 251 -40.48 -9.81 25.99
N LYS A 252 -41.61 -9.47 25.39
CA LYS A 252 -41.73 -8.24 24.62
C LYS A 252 -41.58 -7.04 25.56
N GLN A 253 -40.64 -6.16 25.23
CA GLN A 253 -40.42 -4.89 25.90
C GLN A 253 -40.20 -3.80 24.85
N GLN A 254 -40.61 -2.57 25.17
CA GLN A 254 -40.42 -1.41 24.31
C GLN A 254 -38.91 -1.12 24.21
N VAL A 255 -38.44 -0.91 22.99
CA VAL A 255 -37.07 -0.47 22.73
C VAL A 255 -36.99 1.02 23.02
N GLU A 256 -36.21 1.39 24.04
CA GLU A 256 -35.94 2.79 24.41
C GLU A 256 -34.47 3.10 24.12
N ILE A 257 -34.23 4.12 23.31
CA ILE A 257 -32.89 4.60 22.95
C ILE A 257 -32.90 6.11 23.08
N ASP A 258 -31.91 6.64 23.80
CA ASP A 258 -31.73 8.08 23.94
C ASP A 258 -31.07 8.67 22.69
N GLU A 259 -31.87 8.85 21.63
CA GLU A 259 -31.37 9.42 20.39
C GLU A 259 -30.91 10.87 20.53
N ALA A 260 -31.51 11.63 21.46
CA ALA A 260 -31.13 13.02 21.70
C ALA A 260 -29.70 13.08 22.21
N LEU A 261 -29.38 12.27 23.23
CA LEU A 261 -28.02 12.16 23.74
C LEU A 261 -27.03 11.70 22.66
N LEU A 262 -27.37 10.65 21.89
CA LEU A 262 -26.44 10.15 20.86
C LEU A 262 -26.21 11.14 19.72
N LYS A 263 -27.22 11.95 19.37
CA LYS A 263 -27.08 13.04 18.39
C LYS A 263 -26.23 14.16 18.95
N ASP A 264 -26.43 14.55 20.21
CA ASP A 264 -25.61 15.56 20.89
C ASP A 264 -24.13 15.15 20.89
N ILE A 265 -23.82 13.92 21.31
CA ILE A 265 -22.44 13.39 21.35
C ILE A 265 -21.78 13.44 19.97
N ALA A 266 -22.49 12.98 18.94
CA ALA A 266 -21.96 12.98 17.57
C ALA A 266 -21.76 14.40 17.03
N LEU A 267 -22.70 15.30 17.29
CA LEU A 267 -22.66 16.67 16.79
C LEU A 267 -21.52 17.47 17.44
N GLU A 268 -21.34 17.35 18.75
CA GLU A 268 -20.29 18.06 19.48
C GLU A 268 -18.87 17.61 19.12
N THR A 269 -18.72 16.38 18.64
CA THR A 269 -17.42 15.77 18.29
C THR A 269 -17.15 15.71 16.78
N GLU A 270 -17.94 16.42 15.97
CA GLU A 270 -17.83 16.41 14.50
C GLU A 270 -17.99 15.01 13.88
N GLY A 271 -18.70 14.12 14.55
CA GLY A 271 -19.11 12.81 14.07
C GLY A 271 -20.51 12.83 13.45
N LYS A 272 -21.12 11.64 13.35
CA LYS A 272 -22.48 11.46 12.83
C LYS A 272 -23.23 10.41 13.63
N TYR A 273 -24.50 10.68 13.88
CA TYR A 273 -25.43 9.72 14.48
C TYR A 273 -26.06 8.84 13.41
N PHE A 274 -26.18 7.56 13.72
CA PHE A 274 -26.82 6.56 12.88
C PHE A 274 -27.81 5.71 13.67
N ARG A 275 -28.91 5.33 13.02
CA ARG A 275 -29.92 4.41 13.57
C ARG A 275 -29.91 3.11 12.77
N ALA A 276 -29.56 2.00 13.42
CA ALA A 276 -29.57 0.67 12.82
C ALA A 276 -30.83 -0.10 13.26
N THR A 277 -31.80 -0.22 12.36
CA THR A 277 -33.07 -0.92 12.62
C THR A 277 -33.05 -2.39 12.19
N ASN A 278 -32.10 -2.76 11.32
CA ASN A 278 -31.94 -4.12 10.81
C ASN A 278 -30.48 -4.41 10.41
N ASN A 279 -30.15 -5.66 10.13
CA ASN A 279 -28.78 -6.07 9.77
C ASN A 279 -28.24 -5.36 8.52
N SER A 280 -29.08 -5.05 7.53
CA SER A 280 -28.66 -4.36 6.30
C SER A 280 -28.31 -2.90 6.58
N SER A 281 -29.16 -2.17 7.33
CA SER A 281 -28.91 -0.80 7.75
C SER A 281 -27.62 -0.70 8.59
N LEU A 282 -27.36 -1.67 9.47
CA LEU A 282 -26.12 -1.70 10.24
C LEU A 282 -24.90 -1.82 9.32
N LYS A 283 -24.97 -2.68 8.29
CA LYS A 283 -23.90 -2.82 7.30
C LYS A 283 -23.68 -1.53 6.49
N GLU A 284 -24.76 -0.89 6.04
CA GLU A 284 -24.71 0.36 5.28
C GLU A 284 -24.07 1.49 6.09
N ILE A 285 -24.39 1.60 7.39
CA ILE A 285 -23.79 2.59 8.30
C ILE A 285 -22.27 2.41 8.38
N TYR A 286 -21.79 1.17 8.54
CA TYR A 286 -20.35 0.90 8.58
C TYR A 286 -19.67 1.18 7.23
N ASP A 287 -20.36 0.95 6.11
CA ASP A 287 -19.88 1.29 4.76
C ASP A 287 -19.81 2.82 4.54
N GLU A 288 -20.74 3.58 5.13
CA GLU A 288 -20.72 5.04 5.13
C GLU A 288 -19.56 5.59 5.97
N ILE A 289 -19.34 5.06 7.18
CA ILE A 289 -18.19 5.41 8.04
C ILE A 289 -16.86 5.09 7.32
N ASP A 290 -16.80 3.99 6.57
CA ASP A 290 -15.65 3.67 5.71
C ASP A 290 -15.34 4.76 4.69
N THR A 291 -16.38 5.29 4.06
CA THR A 291 -16.24 6.35 3.05
C THR A 291 -15.79 7.68 3.67
N LEU A 292 -16.35 8.04 4.82
CA LEU A 292 -16.04 9.30 5.53
C LEU A 292 -14.59 9.34 6.06
N GLU A 293 -14.09 8.19 6.51
CA GLU A 293 -12.77 8.11 7.16
C GLU A 293 -11.71 7.43 6.27
N LYS A 294 -11.94 7.38 4.96
CA LYS A 294 -10.99 6.78 4.02
C LYS A 294 -9.75 7.65 3.91
N THR A 295 -8.60 7.10 4.31
CA THR A 295 -7.31 7.78 4.12
C THR A 295 -6.92 7.76 2.64
N LYS A 296 -6.57 8.93 2.08
CA LYS A 296 -6.00 9.01 0.73
C LYS A 296 -4.62 8.33 0.74
N ILE A 297 -4.49 7.24 0.00
CA ILE A 297 -3.21 6.55 -0.20
C ILE A 297 -2.40 7.36 -1.21
N GLU A 298 -1.36 8.04 -0.75
CA GLU A 298 -0.38 8.69 -1.63
C GLU A 298 0.71 7.67 -2.01
N GLU A 299 0.60 7.08 -3.19
CA GLU A 299 1.65 6.22 -3.75
C GLU A 299 2.76 7.06 -4.39
N PHE A 300 3.94 7.10 -3.79
CA PHE A 300 5.14 7.64 -4.45
C PHE A 300 5.78 6.55 -5.31
N LYS A 301 5.79 6.73 -6.63
CA LYS A 301 6.54 5.89 -7.56
C LYS A 301 7.96 6.42 -7.69
N TYR A 302 8.95 5.67 -7.24
CA TYR A 302 10.36 6.00 -7.48
C TYR A 302 10.84 5.25 -8.73
N TYR A 303 11.29 6.00 -9.72
CA TYR A 303 11.94 5.46 -10.91
C TYR A 303 13.44 5.35 -10.64
N ASN A 304 13.97 4.12 -10.64
CA ASN A 304 15.40 3.89 -10.54
C ASN A 304 15.93 3.50 -11.92
N TYR A 305 16.76 4.39 -12.47
CA TYR A 305 17.39 4.24 -13.78
C TYR A 305 18.75 3.55 -13.62
N GLN A 306 18.87 2.35 -14.17
CA GLN A 306 20.16 1.65 -14.26
C GLN A 306 20.76 1.83 -15.65
N GLU A 307 21.79 2.66 -15.72
CA GLU A 307 22.57 2.90 -16.94
C GLU A 307 23.38 1.65 -17.35
N LYS A 308 23.26 1.23 -18.61
CA LYS A 308 23.99 0.08 -19.19
C LYS A 308 25.02 0.49 -20.25
N PHE A 309 25.16 1.78 -20.56
CA PHE A 309 26.11 2.26 -21.58
C PHE A 309 27.57 1.85 -21.31
N ARG A 310 27.96 1.71 -20.04
CA ARG A 310 29.34 1.36 -19.64
C ARG A 310 29.85 0.09 -20.30
N ILE A 311 29.00 -0.93 -20.47
CA ILE A 311 29.41 -2.21 -21.07
C ILE A 311 29.80 -2.04 -22.54
N PHE A 312 29.08 -1.17 -23.26
CA PHE A 312 29.34 -0.84 -24.66
C PHE A 312 30.58 0.03 -24.81
N VAL A 313 30.83 0.95 -23.86
CA VAL A 313 32.07 1.76 -23.83
C VAL A 313 33.29 0.88 -23.62
N PHE A 314 33.27 -0.03 -22.64
CA PHE A 314 34.40 -0.93 -22.41
C PHE A 314 34.63 -1.88 -23.58
N PHE A 315 33.56 -2.35 -24.23
CA PHE A 315 33.67 -3.17 -25.44
C PHE A 315 34.32 -2.39 -26.59
N ALA A 316 33.90 -1.15 -26.83
CA ALA A 316 34.49 -0.29 -27.86
C ALA A 316 35.97 0.01 -27.58
N LEU A 317 36.32 0.32 -26.33
CA LEU A 317 37.70 0.59 -25.94
C LEU A 317 38.58 -0.65 -26.13
N GLY A 318 38.09 -1.84 -25.76
CA GLY A 318 38.78 -3.10 -26.01
C GLY A 318 39.05 -3.35 -27.49
N LEU A 319 38.08 -3.06 -28.37
CA LEU A 319 38.26 -3.19 -29.83
C LEU A 319 39.30 -2.20 -30.37
N LEU A 320 39.34 -0.96 -29.90
CA LEU A 320 40.34 0.03 -30.33
C LEU A 320 41.75 -0.32 -29.86
N VAL A 321 41.90 -0.80 -28.62
CA VAL A 321 43.19 -1.26 -28.10
C VAL A 321 43.67 -2.48 -28.88
N LEU A 322 42.78 -3.43 -29.18
CA LEU A 322 43.11 -4.59 -30.01
C LEU A 322 43.53 -4.16 -31.43
N GLU A 323 42.83 -3.21 -32.04
CA GLU A 323 43.20 -2.65 -33.35
C GLU A 323 44.59 -2.01 -33.31
N PHE A 324 44.87 -1.22 -32.28
CA PHE A 324 46.17 -0.57 -32.09
C PHE A 324 47.32 -1.57 -31.92
N LEU A 325 47.13 -2.60 -31.08
CA LEU A 325 48.12 -3.64 -30.85
C LEU A 325 48.39 -4.46 -32.12
N LEU A 326 47.34 -4.90 -32.81
CA LEU A 326 47.46 -5.66 -34.05
C LEU A 326 48.16 -4.83 -35.15
N ARG A 327 47.86 -3.53 -35.23
CA ARG A 327 48.50 -2.60 -36.17
C ARG A 327 50.00 -2.46 -35.90
N ASN A 328 50.40 -2.33 -34.63
CA ASN A 328 51.79 -2.05 -34.27
C ASN A 328 52.68 -3.30 -34.20
N THR A 329 52.09 -4.48 -33.97
CA THR A 329 52.83 -5.76 -33.82
C THR A 329 52.82 -6.59 -35.11
N LEU A 330 51.65 -7.05 -35.55
CA LEU A 330 51.50 -8.02 -36.64
C LEU A 330 51.40 -7.37 -38.02
N PHE A 331 50.76 -6.20 -38.11
CA PHE A 331 50.57 -5.46 -39.37
C PHE A 331 51.47 -4.24 -39.49
N LYS A 332 52.66 -4.30 -38.88
CA LYS A 332 53.65 -3.23 -38.93
C LYS A 332 54.03 -2.95 -40.39
N SER A 333 53.66 -1.77 -40.88
CA SER A 333 54.09 -1.29 -42.18
C SER A 333 55.53 -0.79 -42.06
N PHE A 334 56.43 -1.26 -42.91
CA PHE A 334 57.85 -0.84 -42.94
C PHE A 334 58.10 0.30 -43.95
N ILE A 335 57.03 1.05 -44.26
CA ILE A 335 57.05 2.23 -45.13
C ILE A 335 56.68 3.43 -44.28
#